data_AF-A0A150P4E2-F1
#
_entry.id   AF-A0A150P4E2-F1
#
_cell.length_a   1.000
_cell.length_b   1.000
_cell.length_c   1.000
_cell.angle_alpha   90.00
_cell.angle_beta   90.00
_cell.angle_gamma   90.00
#
_symmetry.space_group_name_H-M   'P 1'
#
loop_
_entity.id
_entity.type
_entity.pdbx_description
1 polymer ?
#
loop_
_entity_poly.entity_id
_entity_poly.type
_entity_poly.pdbx_seq_one_letter_code
_entity_poly.pdbx_strand_id
1 'polypeptide(L)'
;MTDSPDAGAGPHLAGLDGTLREALERSLADRLAGSPGAELNLDNAFWGAPPPRDLGEALTRLGPTCVNVVARIFERLRDIDPALGLSREIRYLRNVWFGGSAGFKVVYAEPAAMRERLDDRFAGTDGRRVARDTILGGIEHQRGALWGALPGTMATLLRSGFRGGEPLDADSWREVHRPDEEAVHICVGKREPRLPELDDIHLDWRSPVVGVD
;
A
#
# COMPACT_ATOMS: atom_id res chain seq x y z
N MET A 1 11.91 -31.40 20.94
CA MET A 1 10.96 -30.32 21.26
C MET A 1 11.40 -29.12 20.46
N THR A 2 10.67 -28.80 19.40
CA THR A 2 10.91 -27.61 18.58
C THR A 2 10.13 -26.48 19.21
N ASP A 3 10.81 -25.62 19.96
CA ASP A 3 10.21 -24.37 20.43
C ASP A 3 9.72 -23.61 19.19
N SER A 4 8.44 -23.23 19.20
CA SER A 4 7.85 -22.43 18.13
C SER A 4 8.65 -21.13 18.00
N PRO A 5 9.00 -20.67 16.79
CA PRO A 5 9.66 -19.38 16.58
C PRO A 5 8.87 -18.18 17.16
N ASP A 6 7.62 -18.42 17.59
CA ASP A 6 6.71 -17.44 18.18
C ASP A 6 6.84 -17.28 19.70
N ALA A 7 7.73 -18.02 20.36
CA ALA A 7 7.78 -18.12 21.83
C ALA A 7 8.10 -16.81 22.59
N GLY A 8 8.40 -15.71 21.90
CA GLY A 8 8.62 -14.37 22.48
C GLY A 8 7.75 -13.26 21.90
N ALA A 9 6.83 -13.57 20.99
CA ALA A 9 6.34 -12.56 20.05
C ALA A 9 5.15 -11.69 20.53
N GLY A 10 4.79 -11.81 21.82
CA GLY A 10 3.73 -11.01 22.43
C GLY A 10 2.31 -11.30 21.89
N PRO A 11 1.27 -10.66 22.45
CA PRO A 11 -0.13 -10.90 22.11
C PRO A 11 -0.53 -10.44 20.68
N HIS A 12 0.39 -9.79 19.95
CA HIS A 12 0.11 -9.13 18.67
C HIS A 12 0.20 -10.05 17.44
N LEU A 13 0.73 -11.27 17.58
CA LEU A 13 0.74 -12.25 16.47
C LEU A 13 -0.55 -13.07 16.37
N ALA A 14 -1.26 -13.25 17.48
CA ALA A 14 -2.43 -14.11 17.52
C ALA A 14 -3.56 -13.50 16.69
N GLY A 15 -3.99 -14.19 15.63
CA GLY A 15 -5.09 -13.77 14.77
C GLY A 15 -4.70 -12.94 13.55
N LEU A 16 -3.41 -12.71 13.29
CA LEU A 16 -2.98 -12.18 11.99
C LEU A 16 -3.27 -13.20 10.89
N ASP A 17 -3.80 -12.71 9.77
CA ASP A 17 -3.96 -13.52 8.56
C ASP A 17 -2.61 -14.11 8.11
N GLY A 18 -2.61 -15.33 7.58
CA GLY A 18 -1.39 -16.04 7.18
C GLY A 18 -0.58 -15.28 6.12
N THR A 19 -1.25 -14.67 5.13
CA THR A 19 -0.57 -13.92 4.07
C THR A 19 0.04 -12.62 4.62
N LEU A 20 -0.68 -11.94 5.52
CA LEU A 20 -0.15 -10.77 6.23
C LEU A 20 1.08 -11.15 7.05
N ARG A 21 0.97 -12.21 7.84
CA ARG A 21 2.06 -12.69 8.70
C ARG A 21 3.30 -13.02 7.88
N GLU A 22 3.15 -13.78 6.79
CA GLU A 22 4.25 -14.12 5.88
C GLU A 22 4.92 -12.88 5.28
N ALA A 23 4.15 -11.85 4.90
CA ALA A 23 4.70 -10.61 4.37
C ALA A 23 5.51 -9.84 5.41
N LEU A 24 5.02 -9.76 6.65
CA LEU A 24 5.73 -9.13 7.77
C LEU A 24 7.01 -9.89 8.14
N GLU A 25 6.93 -11.22 8.26
CA GLU A 25 8.08 -12.09 8.56
C GLU A 25 9.17 -11.95 7.50
N ARG A 26 8.79 -12.03 6.23
CA ARG A 26 9.71 -11.88 5.10
C ARG A 26 10.32 -10.48 5.05
N SER A 27 9.53 -9.43 5.25
CA SER A 27 10.02 -8.05 5.32
C SER A 27 11.07 -7.86 6.41
N LEU A 28 10.82 -8.40 7.61
CA LEU A 28 11.76 -8.32 8.72
C LEU A 28 13.02 -9.13 8.44
N ALA A 29 12.89 -10.38 8.00
CA ALA A 29 14.01 -11.28 7.76
C ALA A 29 14.98 -10.67 6.73
N ASP A 30 14.46 -10.16 5.61
CA ASP A 30 15.28 -9.53 4.58
C ASP A 30 15.92 -8.22 5.04
N ARG A 31 15.23 -7.43 5.87
CA ARG A 31 15.81 -6.22 6.48
C ARG A 31 16.99 -6.56 7.38
N LEU A 32 16.84 -7.56 8.24
CA LEU A 32 17.88 -8.01 9.17
C LEU A 32 19.07 -8.64 8.45
N ALA A 33 18.82 -9.34 7.35
CA ALA A 33 19.85 -9.94 6.52
C ALA A 33 20.62 -8.91 5.66
N GLY A 34 20.14 -7.67 5.55
CA GLY A 34 20.71 -6.67 4.65
C GLY A 34 20.49 -7.00 3.17
N SER A 35 19.40 -7.71 2.85
CA SER A 35 19.05 -8.08 1.49
C SER A 35 18.87 -6.83 0.61
N PRO A 36 19.38 -6.82 -0.65
CA PRO A 36 19.22 -5.69 -1.55
C PRO A 36 17.74 -5.31 -1.76
N GLY A 37 17.41 -4.02 -1.64
CA GLY A 37 16.05 -3.50 -1.82
C GLY A 37 15.15 -3.60 -0.58
N ALA A 38 15.63 -4.22 0.50
CA ALA A 38 14.92 -4.35 1.77
C ALA A 38 15.27 -3.22 2.77
N GLU A 39 15.98 -2.18 2.33
CA GLU A 39 16.57 -1.17 3.22
C GLU A 39 15.53 -0.30 3.94
N LEU A 40 14.29 -0.32 3.49
CA LEU A 40 13.18 0.44 4.09
C LEU A 40 12.09 -0.47 4.67
N ASN A 41 12.32 -1.78 4.72
CA ASN A 41 11.33 -2.73 5.21
C ASN A 41 11.09 -2.53 6.72
N LEU A 42 9.83 -2.41 7.10
CA LEU A 42 9.36 -2.13 8.46
C LEU A 42 10.07 -0.94 9.14
N ASP A 43 10.36 0.11 8.39
CA ASP A 43 11.26 1.20 8.79
C ASP A 43 10.95 1.79 10.17
N ASN A 44 9.65 1.96 10.52
CA ASN A 44 9.27 2.50 11.83
C ASN A 44 9.76 1.63 13.01
N ALA A 45 9.88 0.30 12.84
CA ALA A 45 10.39 -0.60 13.87
C ALA A 45 11.92 -0.48 14.07
N PHE A 46 12.62 0.15 13.13
CA PHE A 46 14.08 0.33 13.11
C PHE A 46 14.53 1.75 13.48
N TRP A 47 13.61 2.67 13.82
CA TRP A 47 13.95 4.03 14.27
C TRP A 47 14.73 4.10 15.61
N GLY A 48 14.97 2.96 16.26
CA GLY A 48 15.78 2.85 17.48
C GLY A 48 16.83 1.74 17.39
N ALA A 49 17.88 1.85 18.21
CA ALA A 49 18.92 0.83 18.35
C ALA A 49 18.77 0.05 19.67
N PRO A 50 19.09 -1.26 19.69
CA PRO A 50 19.49 -2.10 18.56
C PRO A 50 18.28 -2.44 17.64
N PRO A 51 18.49 -3.00 16.43
CA PRO A 51 17.40 -3.55 15.60
C PRO A 51 16.50 -4.54 16.34
N PRO A 52 15.21 -4.70 15.96
CA PRO A 52 14.33 -5.70 16.55
C PRO A 52 14.86 -7.12 16.29
N ARG A 53 14.77 -7.99 17.29
CA ARG A 53 15.32 -9.36 17.20
C ARG A 53 14.40 -10.32 16.47
N ASP A 54 13.09 -10.10 16.56
CA ASP A 54 12.04 -10.95 16.02
C ASP A 54 10.82 -10.12 15.63
N LEU A 55 9.83 -10.78 15.02
CA LEU A 55 8.62 -10.10 14.54
C LEU A 55 7.81 -9.52 15.70
N GLY A 56 7.74 -10.18 16.85
CA GLY A 56 6.99 -9.63 17.98
C GLY A 56 7.59 -8.34 18.52
N GLU A 57 8.91 -8.27 18.59
CA GLU A 57 9.62 -7.04 18.97
C GLU A 57 9.40 -5.95 17.91
N ALA A 58 9.44 -6.29 16.61
CA ALA A 58 9.16 -5.35 15.55
C ALA A 58 7.72 -4.79 15.65
N LEU A 59 6.72 -5.66 15.84
CA LEU A 59 5.31 -5.24 16.01
C LEU A 59 5.09 -4.42 17.28
N THR A 60 5.77 -4.76 18.37
CA THR A 60 5.74 -3.98 19.62
C THR A 60 6.27 -2.57 19.38
N ARG A 61 7.36 -2.43 18.61
CA ARG A 61 7.95 -1.12 18.25
C ARG A 61 7.11 -0.33 17.26
N LEU A 62 6.43 -0.98 16.31
CA LEU A 62 5.44 -0.33 15.44
C LEU A 62 4.31 0.29 16.28
N GLY A 63 3.97 -0.36 17.39
CA GLY A 63 2.91 0.06 18.28
C GLY A 63 1.51 -0.28 17.75
N PRO A 64 0.49 -0.25 18.62
CA PRO A 64 -0.85 -0.74 18.31
C PRO A 64 -1.52 0.00 17.15
N THR A 65 -1.25 1.30 17.00
CA THR A 65 -1.82 2.11 15.91
C THR A 65 -1.38 1.59 14.54
N CYS A 66 -0.08 1.41 14.32
CA CYS A 66 0.45 0.94 13.04
C CYS A 66 0.03 -0.50 12.75
N VAL A 67 0.03 -1.37 13.77
CA VAL A 67 -0.46 -2.75 13.64
C VAL A 67 -1.92 -2.78 13.22
N ASN A 68 -2.76 -1.94 13.83
CA ASN A 68 -4.18 -1.83 13.45
C ASN A 68 -4.36 -1.32 12.01
N VAL A 69 -3.55 -0.35 11.56
CA VAL A 69 -3.60 0.13 10.16
C VAL A 69 -3.32 -1.01 9.19
N VAL A 70 -2.25 -1.78 9.42
CA VAL A 70 -1.87 -2.90 8.55
C VAL A 70 -2.96 -3.98 8.55
N ALA A 71 -3.46 -4.38 9.72
CA ALA A 71 -4.51 -5.38 9.84
C ALA A 71 -5.79 -4.96 9.11
N ARG A 72 -6.27 -3.73 9.33
CA ARG A 72 -7.48 -3.20 8.70
C ARG A 72 -7.39 -3.16 7.18
N ILE A 73 -6.24 -2.77 6.64
CA ILE A 73 -6.02 -2.76 5.18
C ILE A 73 -6.05 -4.18 4.63
N PHE A 74 -5.39 -5.15 5.28
CA PHE A 74 -5.44 -6.55 4.82
C PHE A 74 -6.85 -7.15 4.89
N GLU A 75 -7.62 -6.82 5.92
CA GLU A 75 -9.05 -7.16 5.98
C GLU A 75 -9.83 -6.55 4.82
N ARG A 76 -9.57 -5.27 4.49
CA ARG A 76 -10.18 -4.58 3.35
C ARG A 76 -9.82 -5.23 2.02
N LEU A 77 -8.55 -5.61 1.84
CA LEU A 77 -8.08 -6.31 0.64
C LEU A 77 -8.73 -7.69 0.52
N ARG A 78 -8.93 -8.40 1.62
CA ARG A 78 -9.65 -9.69 1.63
C ARG A 78 -11.13 -9.54 1.31
N ASP A 79 -11.79 -8.49 1.80
CA ASP A 79 -13.18 -8.18 1.42
C ASP A 79 -13.30 -7.93 -0.09
N ILE A 80 -12.30 -7.26 -0.67
CA ILE A 80 -12.22 -6.99 -2.11
C ILE A 80 -11.88 -8.27 -2.89
N ASP A 81 -10.89 -9.04 -2.44
CA ASP A 81 -10.37 -10.25 -3.07
C ASP A 81 -10.25 -11.39 -2.04
N PRO A 82 -11.33 -12.17 -1.86
CA PRO A 82 -11.33 -13.30 -0.91
C PRO A 82 -10.34 -14.41 -1.27
N ALA A 83 -9.86 -14.48 -2.51
CA ALA A 83 -8.85 -15.44 -2.93
C ALA A 83 -7.42 -15.04 -2.50
N LEU A 84 -7.27 -13.84 -1.92
CA LEU A 84 -6.00 -13.27 -1.43
C LEU A 84 -4.95 -13.07 -2.54
N GLY A 85 -5.37 -12.99 -3.80
CA GLY A 85 -4.50 -12.72 -4.93
C GLY A 85 -3.81 -11.36 -4.81
N LEU A 86 -4.51 -10.30 -4.40
CA LEU A 86 -3.92 -8.97 -4.20
C LEU A 86 -2.89 -8.96 -3.06
N SER A 87 -3.22 -9.55 -1.91
CA SER A 87 -2.32 -9.60 -0.76
C SER A 87 -1.05 -10.40 -1.02
N ARG A 88 -1.11 -11.46 -1.85
CA ARG A 88 0.05 -12.28 -2.23
C ARG A 88 1.05 -11.54 -3.12
N GLU A 89 0.61 -10.52 -3.86
CA GLU A 89 1.53 -9.68 -4.64
C GLU A 89 2.32 -8.71 -3.76
N ILE A 90 1.95 -8.52 -2.49
CA ILE A 90 2.71 -7.68 -1.57
C ILE A 90 3.95 -8.45 -1.10
N ARG A 91 5.08 -8.14 -1.74
CA ARG A 91 6.38 -8.72 -1.38
C ARG A 91 6.87 -8.18 -0.04
N TYR A 92 6.86 -6.85 0.13
CA TYR A 92 7.34 -6.21 1.36
C TYR A 92 6.44 -5.07 1.82
N LEU A 93 6.41 -4.87 3.14
CA LEU A 93 5.93 -3.64 3.79
C LEU A 93 7.13 -2.79 4.18
N ARG A 94 7.10 -1.52 3.81
CA ARG A 94 8.18 -0.55 4.07
C ARG A 94 7.91 0.29 5.31
N ASN A 95 7.17 1.38 5.16
CA ASN A 95 6.86 2.31 6.24
C ASN A 95 5.35 2.36 6.45
N VAL A 96 4.89 2.38 7.71
CA VAL A 96 3.49 2.56 8.11
C VAL A 96 3.32 3.98 8.65
N TRP A 97 2.21 4.63 8.29
CA TRP A 97 1.87 5.96 8.78
C TRP A 97 0.43 6.06 9.26
N PHE A 98 0.17 7.05 10.12
CA PHE A 98 -1.15 7.42 10.60
C PHE A 98 -1.21 8.94 10.86
N GLY A 99 -2.26 9.61 10.38
CA GLY A 99 -2.44 11.05 10.51
C GLY A 99 -3.57 11.53 9.59
N GLY A 100 -3.25 12.40 8.62
CA GLY A 100 -4.20 12.86 7.60
C GLY A 100 -4.74 11.78 6.67
N SER A 101 -4.06 10.63 6.62
CA SER A 101 -4.50 9.34 6.09
C SER A 101 -3.80 8.24 6.89
N ALA A 102 -4.09 6.96 6.62
CA ALA A 102 -3.40 5.86 7.28
C ALA A 102 -3.07 4.74 6.31
N GLY A 103 -1.82 4.32 6.23
CA GLY A 103 -1.43 3.30 5.26
C GLY A 103 -0.02 2.81 5.43
N PHE A 104 0.44 2.07 4.43
CA PHE A 104 1.82 1.66 4.36
C PHE A 104 2.36 1.64 2.93
N LYS A 105 3.66 1.93 2.82
CA LYS A 105 4.41 1.79 1.57
C LYS A 105 4.68 0.31 1.33
N VAL A 106 4.57 -0.13 0.08
CA VAL A 106 4.72 -1.54 -0.29
C VAL A 106 5.76 -1.73 -1.37
N VAL A 107 6.21 -2.98 -1.50
CA VAL A 107 6.89 -3.46 -2.69
C VAL A 107 6.06 -4.59 -3.24
N TYR A 108 5.61 -4.47 -4.49
CA TYR A 108 4.94 -5.56 -5.18
C TYR A 108 5.96 -6.56 -5.75
N ALA A 109 5.63 -7.85 -5.73
CA ALA A 109 6.43 -8.90 -6.34
C ALA A 109 6.48 -8.72 -7.85
N GLU A 110 5.31 -8.60 -8.48
CA GLU A 110 5.14 -8.34 -9.91
C GLU A 110 4.17 -7.16 -10.11
N PRO A 111 4.67 -5.91 -10.17
CA PRO A 111 3.83 -4.72 -10.28
C PRO A 111 2.90 -4.74 -11.51
N ALA A 112 3.36 -5.27 -12.65
CA ALA A 112 2.52 -5.41 -13.83
C ALA A 112 1.34 -6.36 -13.58
N ALA A 113 1.59 -7.52 -12.94
CA ALA A 113 0.55 -8.47 -12.57
C ALA A 113 -0.41 -7.90 -11.51
N MET A 114 0.09 -7.09 -10.56
CA MET A 114 -0.75 -6.38 -9.60
C MET A 114 -1.73 -5.44 -10.32
N ARG A 115 -1.25 -4.67 -11.31
CA ARG A 115 -2.09 -3.75 -12.10
C ARG A 115 -3.17 -4.52 -12.88
N GLU A 116 -2.80 -5.59 -13.56
CA GLU A 116 -3.74 -6.45 -14.30
C GLU A 116 -4.82 -7.03 -13.38
N ARG A 117 -4.42 -7.53 -12.19
CA ARG A 117 -5.38 -8.07 -11.21
C ARG A 117 -6.32 -7.00 -10.67
N LEU A 118 -5.83 -5.79 -10.41
CA LEU A 118 -6.68 -4.69 -9.96
C LEU A 118 -7.67 -4.29 -11.06
N ASP A 119 -7.21 -4.16 -12.31
CA ASP A 119 -8.09 -3.88 -13.45
C ASP A 119 -9.16 -4.96 -13.62
N ASP A 120 -8.78 -6.24 -13.63
CA ASP A 120 -9.71 -7.37 -13.78
C ASP A 120 -10.71 -7.44 -12.61
N ARG A 121 -10.22 -7.26 -11.37
CA ARG A 121 -11.06 -7.38 -10.18
C ARG A 121 -12.11 -6.28 -10.10
N PHE A 122 -11.76 -5.08 -10.57
CA PHE A 122 -12.64 -3.93 -10.52
C PHE A 122 -13.43 -3.69 -11.81
N ALA A 123 -13.19 -4.48 -12.86
CA ALA A 123 -14.04 -4.55 -14.04
C ALA A 123 -15.38 -5.30 -13.82
N GLY A 124 -15.51 -6.04 -12.71
CA GLY A 124 -16.69 -6.86 -12.39
C GLY A 124 -17.82 -6.14 -11.65
N THR A 125 -19.04 -6.70 -11.69
CA THR A 125 -20.24 -6.15 -11.01
C THR A 125 -20.34 -6.47 -9.52
N ASP A 126 -19.52 -7.40 -9.01
CA ASP A 126 -19.75 -8.09 -7.73
C ASP A 126 -18.70 -7.75 -6.66
N GLY A 127 -18.42 -6.45 -6.46
CA GLY A 127 -17.51 -5.98 -5.42
C GLY A 127 -17.87 -4.59 -4.89
N ARG A 128 -17.25 -4.17 -3.77
CA ARG A 128 -17.24 -2.76 -3.40
C ARG A 128 -16.70 -1.97 -4.60
N ARG A 129 -17.41 -0.93 -5.04
CA ARG A 129 -17.07 -0.16 -6.24
C ARG A 129 -15.69 0.45 -6.03
N VAL A 130 -14.68 0.02 -6.78
CA VAL A 130 -13.37 0.68 -6.83
C VAL A 130 -13.19 1.20 -8.24
N ALA A 131 -12.80 2.46 -8.37
CA ALA A 131 -12.55 3.09 -9.65
C ALA A 131 -11.05 3.38 -9.80
N ARG A 132 -10.53 3.18 -11.00
CA ARG A 132 -9.19 3.65 -11.36
C ARG A 132 -9.24 5.17 -11.50
N ASP A 133 -8.27 5.86 -10.90
CA ASP A 133 -8.19 7.32 -10.94
C ASP A 133 -7.97 7.82 -12.37
N THR A 134 -8.62 8.94 -12.68
CA THR A 134 -8.26 9.75 -13.86
C THR A 134 -6.95 10.49 -13.62
N ILE A 135 -6.36 11.10 -14.66
CA ILE A 135 -5.19 12.00 -14.50
C ILE A 135 -5.33 12.98 -13.33
N LEU A 136 -6.52 13.55 -13.11
CA LEU A 136 -6.73 14.52 -12.04
C LEU A 136 -6.61 13.89 -10.65
N GLY A 137 -7.21 12.72 -10.44
CA GLY A 137 -7.09 11.97 -9.18
C GLY A 137 -5.66 11.52 -8.92
N GLY A 138 -4.98 11.04 -9.98
CA GLY A 138 -3.56 10.69 -9.91
C GLY A 138 -2.68 11.89 -9.55
N ILE A 139 -2.92 13.06 -10.14
CA ILE A 139 -2.18 14.29 -9.82
C ILE A 139 -2.41 14.70 -8.36
N GLU A 140 -3.66 14.67 -7.86
CA GLU A 140 -3.98 15.00 -6.48
C GLU A 140 -3.21 14.12 -5.49
N HIS A 141 -3.12 12.83 -5.80
CA HIS A 141 -2.40 11.86 -4.99
C HIS A 141 -0.86 12.00 -5.11
N GLN A 142 -0.35 12.30 -6.30
CA GLN A 142 1.08 12.38 -6.61
C GLN A 142 1.67 13.79 -6.40
N ARG A 143 0.95 14.73 -5.75
CA ARG A 143 1.40 16.14 -5.57
C ARG A 143 2.80 16.27 -4.96
N GLY A 144 3.26 15.31 -4.15
CA GLY A 144 4.64 15.30 -3.64
C GLY A 144 5.70 15.13 -4.73
N ALA A 145 5.47 14.24 -5.71
CA ALA A 145 6.36 13.98 -6.84
C ALA A 145 6.25 15.07 -7.93
N LEU A 146 5.04 15.62 -8.13
CA LEU A 146 4.76 16.58 -9.21
C LEU A 146 5.52 17.92 -9.05
N TRP A 147 5.81 18.35 -7.81
CA TRP A 147 6.51 19.61 -7.55
C TRP A 147 7.99 19.59 -7.99
N GLY A 148 8.57 18.41 -8.18
CA GLY A 148 9.91 18.24 -8.76
C GLY A 148 9.97 18.38 -10.29
N ALA A 149 8.82 18.37 -11.00
CA ALA A 149 8.75 18.26 -12.47
C ALA A 149 8.13 19.50 -13.18
N LEU A 150 7.91 20.59 -12.44
CA LEU A 150 6.89 21.59 -12.78
C LEU A 150 7.04 22.48 -14.04
N PRO A 151 8.18 22.65 -14.75
CA PRO A 151 8.12 23.51 -15.93
C PRO A 151 7.48 22.81 -17.15
N GLY A 152 7.52 21.48 -17.24
CA GLY A 152 7.17 20.75 -18.47
C GLY A 152 5.79 20.09 -18.47
N THR A 153 5.35 19.54 -17.34
CA THR A 153 4.13 18.71 -17.25
C THR A 153 2.84 19.53 -17.32
N MET A 154 2.82 20.74 -16.76
CA MET A 154 1.67 21.65 -16.83
C MET A 154 1.32 22.05 -18.28
N ALA A 155 2.33 22.26 -19.13
CA ALA A 155 2.12 22.61 -20.54
C ALA A 155 1.52 21.45 -21.35
N THR A 156 1.86 20.20 -21.00
CA THR A 156 1.32 18.98 -21.63
C THR A 156 -0.10 18.67 -21.13
N LEU A 157 -0.38 18.92 -19.85
CA LEU A 157 -1.71 18.79 -19.26
C LEU A 157 -2.72 19.80 -19.83
N LEU A 158 -2.27 21.03 -20.11
CA LEU A 158 -3.12 22.06 -20.72
C LEU A 158 -3.35 21.84 -22.23
N ARG A 159 -2.41 21.23 -22.95
CA ARG A 159 -2.54 20.93 -24.39
C ARG A 159 -3.37 19.68 -24.69
N SER A 160 -3.44 18.73 -23.77
CA SER A 160 -4.19 17.47 -23.94
C SER A 160 -5.68 17.60 -23.62
N GLY A 161 -6.13 18.77 -23.16
CA GLY A 161 -7.55 19.10 -23.03
C GLY A 161 -8.35 18.07 -22.23
N PHE A 162 -8.02 17.85 -20.96
CA PHE A 162 -8.84 17.18 -19.92
C PHE A 162 -9.79 16.04 -20.34
N ARG A 163 -9.46 15.26 -21.36
CA ARG A 163 -10.24 14.09 -21.79
C ARG A 163 -9.43 12.84 -21.48
N GLY A 164 -9.60 12.33 -20.27
CA GLY A 164 -9.42 10.91 -19.95
C GLY A 164 -8.03 10.31 -20.19
N GLY A 165 -6.95 11.08 -20.05
CA GLY A 165 -5.62 10.46 -20.07
C GLY A 165 -5.33 9.71 -18.76
N GLU A 166 -4.28 8.89 -18.77
CA GLU A 166 -3.78 8.14 -17.61
C GLU A 166 -2.67 8.90 -16.85
N PRO A 167 -2.54 8.74 -15.52
CA PRO A 167 -1.42 9.30 -14.77
C PRO A 167 -0.07 8.71 -15.25
N LEU A 168 0.99 9.52 -15.20
CA LEU A 168 2.29 9.18 -15.82
C LEU A 168 3.10 8.16 -15.02
N ASP A 169 3.13 8.30 -13.69
CA ASP A 169 4.13 7.63 -12.85
C ASP A 169 3.60 6.40 -12.11
N ALA A 170 2.33 6.41 -11.73
CA ALA A 170 1.65 5.27 -11.10
C ALA A 170 0.18 5.22 -11.52
N ASP A 171 -0.39 4.02 -11.58
CA ASP A 171 -1.84 3.86 -11.57
C ASP A 171 -2.35 3.83 -10.13
N SER A 172 -3.52 4.42 -9.91
CA SER A 172 -4.20 4.35 -8.64
C SER A 172 -5.63 3.86 -8.79
N TRP A 173 -6.09 3.10 -7.78
CA TRP A 173 -7.45 2.60 -7.65
C TRP A 173 -8.00 3.00 -6.29
N ARG A 174 -9.19 3.59 -6.28
CA ARG A 174 -9.83 4.08 -5.05
C ARG A 174 -11.26 3.60 -4.93
N GLU A 175 -11.63 3.21 -3.71
CA GLU A 175 -13.02 2.89 -3.42
C GLU A 175 -13.95 4.09 -3.61
N VAL A 176 -15.01 3.85 -4.38
CA VAL A 176 -16.15 4.72 -4.55
C VAL A 176 -17.09 4.49 -3.38
N HIS A 177 -17.04 5.43 -2.45
CA HIS A 177 -17.91 5.48 -1.28
C HIS A 177 -18.64 6.82 -1.24
N ARG A 178 -19.59 6.96 -0.31
CA ARG A 178 -20.18 8.28 -0.06
C ARG A 178 -19.07 9.24 0.42
N PRO A 179 -19.18 10.55 0.11
CA PRO A 179 -18.32 11.54 0.75
C PRO A 179 -18.33 11.35 2.28
N ASP A 180 -17.17 11.57 2.90
CA ASP A 180 -16.92 11.39 4.36
C ASP A 180 -16.91 9.93 4.87
N GLU A 181 -16.97 8.94 3.98
CA GLU A 181 -16.64 7.55 4.32
C GLU A 181 -15.16 7.24 4.06
N GLU A 182 -14.62 6.34 4.87
CA GLU A 182 -13.27 5.80 4.68
C GLU A 182 -13.19 4.95 3.41
N ALA A 183 -12.20 5.23 2.57
CA ALA A 183 -11.96 4.50 1.32
C ALA A 183 -10.53 3.94 1.28
N VAL A 184 -10.37 2.72 0.78
CA VAL A 184 -9.05 2.21 0.43
C VAL A 184 -8.60 2.79 -0.91
N HIS A 185 -7.31 3.06 -0.97
CA HIS A 185 -6.60 3.57 -2.12
C HIS A 185 -5.34 2.72 -2.31
N ILE A 186 -5.16 2.23 -3.54
CA ILE A 186 -4.05 1.38 -3.94
C ILE A 186 -3.30 2.10 -5.06
N CYS A 187 -2.00 2.29 -4.89
CA CYS A 187 -1.10 2.93 -5.86
C CYS A 187 -0.06 1.91 -6.32
N VAL A 188 0.17 1.84 -7.64
CA VAL A 188 1.16 0.95 -8.27
C VAL A 188 1.96 1.70 -9.33
N GLY A 189 3.27 1.80 -9.14
CA GLY A 189 4.22 2.48 -10.03
C GLY A 189 4.36 1.79 -11.38
N LYS A 190 4.44 2.59 -12.45
CA LYS A 190 4.49 2.11 -13.84
C LYS A 190 5.90 1.84 -14.37
N ARG A 191 6.93 2.49 -13.80
CA ARG A 191 8.28 2.55 -14.40
C ARG A 191 9.38 2.28 -13.37
N GLU A 192 10.44 1.64 -13.84
CA GLU A 192 11.67 1.47 -13.09
C GLU A 192 12.70 2.55 -13.45
N PRO A 193 13.54 3.03 -12.50
CA PRO A 193 13.47 2.72 -11.07
C PRO A 193 12.24 3.39 -10.42
N ARG A 194 11.47 2.63 -9.64
CA ARG A 194 10.32 3.19 -8.92
C ARG A 194 10.78 4.14 -7.80
N LEU A 195 10.20 5.32 -7.77
CA LEU A 195 10.38 6.26 -6.66
C LEU A 195 9.73 5.66 -5.39
N PRO A 196 10.38 5.70 -4.21
CA PRO A 196 9.83 5.11 -2.98
C PRO A 196 8.51 5.72 -2.52
N GLU A 197 8.19 6.94 -2.97
CA GLU A 197 6.88 7.56 -2.76
C GLU A 197 5.75 6.94 -3.58
N LEU A 198 6.07 6.14 -4.60
CA LEU A 198 5.14 5.33 -5.38
C LEU A 198 5.07 3.92 -4.76
N ASP A 199 3.98 3.19 -5.00
CA ASP A 199 3.65 1.90 -4.35
C ASP A 199 3.21 2.03 -2.88
N ASP A 200 1.91 2.22 -2.69
CA ASP A 200 1.33 2.24 -1.37
C ASP A 200 -0.13 1.81 -1.34
N ILE A 201 -0.55 1.40 -0.15
CA ILE A 201 -1.95 1.06 0.14
C ILE A 201 -2.34 1.84 1.39
N HIS A 202 -3.40 2.62 1.29
CA HIS A 202 -3.84 3.45 2.42
C HIS A 202 -5.35 3.64 2.46
N LEU A 203 -5.80 3.97 3.66
CA LEU A 203 -7.13 4.43 3.99
C LEU A 203 -7.12 5.96 3.96
N ASP A 204 -8.03 6.51 3.16
CA ASP A 204 -8.32 7.94 3.12
C ASP A 204 -9.60 8.21 3.92
N TRP A 205 -9.58 9.24 4.78
CA TRP A 205 -10.71 9.60 5.63
C TRP A 205 -11.83 10.30 4.85
N ARG A 206 -11.53 10.73 3.61
CA ARG A 206 -12.49 11.41 2.74
C ARG A 206 -12.37 10.81 1.35
N SER A 207 -13.30 9.94 0.94
CA SER A 207 -13.36 9.52 -0.47
C SER A 207 -13.74 10.71 -1.36
N PRO A 208 -12.87 11.17 -2.27
CA PRO A 208 -13.18 12.28 -3.18
C PRO A 208 -13.71 11.78 -4.53
N VAL A 209 -13.94 10.48 -4.71
CA VAL A 209 -14.41 9.94 -5.99
C VAL A 209 -15.90 10.26 -6.17
N VAL A 210 -16.16 11.34 -6.90
CA VAL A 210 -17.51 11.81 -7.25
C VAL A 210 -17.83 11.40 -8.69
N GLY A 211 -19.03 10.86 -8.93
CA GLY A 211 -19.58 10.72 -10.29
C GLY A 211 -19.31 9.40 -11.02
N VAL A 212 -19.23 8.27 -10.29
CA VAL A 212 -19.36 6.93 -10.89
C VAL A 212 -20.80 6.45 -10.66
N ASP A 213 -21.66 6.74 -11.63
CA ASP A 213 -23.09 6.35 -11.63
C ASP A 213 -23.25 4.82 -11.78
#